data_AF-A0A8C5KZF3-F1
#
_entry.id   AF-A0A8C5KZF3-F1
#
_cell.length_a   1.000
_cell.length_b   1.000
_cell.length_c   1.000
_cell.angle_alpha   90.00
_cell.angle_beta   90.00
_cell.angle_gamma   90.00
#
_symmetry.space_group_name_H-M   'P 1'
#
loop_
_entity.id
_entity.type
_entity.pdbx_description
1 polymer ?
#
loop_
_entity_poly.entity_id
_entity_poly.type
_entity_poly.pdbx_seq_one_letter_code
_entity_poly.pdbx_strand_id
1 'polypeptide(L)'
;MQKAKLQQIPEPPKTIEEFLKSQNWENWPKEHHLRDNDAWVETQQKLGEDSSFTSIYSYLCDNVPRLFEEVIIMESRLKDCSVLLHDHASNIFDCNSMISKTSSYGNLEKHMAFLQKHPRQKKIMLSDEMETEKNIEGCNFSGFKVSEPTQLPRHLDAKQIYLFILKTQSFEKKMFKVWRTYFLSEASIALLHDFFWWWFLNKFKPDKKDQDCLFDRIAESYVMLFLTIPLNQKDTFFQVYPDCMAQAVYAAFQEAFPESCNLFNDEFKEDLGNTIFLWLS
;
A
#
# COMPACT_ATOMS: atom_id res chain seq x y z
N MET A 1 51.48 14.01 29.46
CA MET A 1 51.09 13.25 28.26
C MET A 1 51.50 11.79 28.44
N GLN A 2 50.61 10.96 28.98
CA GLN A 2 50.81 9.50 29.07
C GLN A 2 50.27 8.86 27.79
N LYS A 3 51.12 8.14 27.06
CA LYS A 3 50.70 7.36 25.89
C LYS A 3 49.95 6.11 26.36
N ALA A 4 48.71 5.94 25.90
CA ALA A 4 47.95 4.72 26.09
C ALA A 4 48.66 3.54 25.39
N LYS A 5 48.88 2.45 26.13
CA LYS A 5 49.32 1.17 25.57
C LYS A 5 48.16 0.56 24.77
N LEU A 6 48.32 0.46 23.45
CA LEU A 6 47.47 -0.41 22.63
C LEU A 6 47.64 -1.85 23.11
N GLN A 7 46.55 -2.47 23.55
CA GLN A 7 46.51 -3.92 23.77
C GLN A 7 46.59 -4.60 22.40
N GLN A 8 47.59 -5.46 22.23
CA GLN A 8 47.70 -6.32 21.05
C GLN A 8 46.53 -7.30 21.06
N ILE A 9 45.78 -7.35 19.96
CA ILE A 9 44.76 -8.36 19.72
C ILE A 9 45.52 -9.69 19.52
N PRO A 10 45.28 -10.73 20.34
CA PRO A 10 45.97 -12.00 20.19
C PRO A 10 45.60 -12.64 18.85
N GLU A 11 46.59 -13.21 18.15
CA GLU A 11 46.36 -13.94 16.89
C GLU A 11 45.37 -15.09 17.13
N PRO A 12 44.49 -15.40 16.15
CA PRO A 12 43.54 -16.48 16.28
C PRO A 12 44.28 -17.82 16.40
N PRO A 13 43.89 -18.69 17.34
CA PRO A 13 44.53 -19.98 17.54
C PRO A 13 44.41 -20.84 16.28
N LYS A 14 45.52 -21.47 15.88
CA LYS A 14 45.61 -22.25 14.63
C LYS A 14 45.42 -23.76 14.85
N THR A 15 45.54 -24.20 16.09
CA THR A 15 45.34 -25.60 16.51
C THR A 15 44.30 -25.69 17.61
N ILE A 16 43.65 -26.85 17.70
CA ILE A 16 42.57 -27.08 18.68
C ILE A 16 43.11 -27.00 20.12
N GLU A 17 44.37 -27.37 20.33
CA GLU A 17 45.05 -27.28 21.62
C GLU A 17 45.31 -25.81 22.03
N GLU A 18 45.70 -24.95 21.08
CA GLU A 18 45.85 -23.51 21.32
C GLU A 18 44.50 -22.85 21.62
N PHE A 19 43.45 -23.28 20.90
CA PHE A 19 42.09 -22.80 21.13
C PHE A 19 41.59 -23.19 22.53
N LEU A 20 41.71 -24.46 22.91
CA LEU A 20 41.27 -24.94 24.23
C LEU A 20 42.03 -24.26 25.37
N LYS A 21 43.33 -23.99 25.21
CA LYS A 21 44.11 -23.20 26.17
C LYS A 21 43.62 -21.75 26.25
N SER A 22 43.31 -21.11 25.13
CA SER A 22 42.78 -19.74 25.12
C SER A 22 41.43 -19.61 25.86
N GLN A 23 40.65 -20.69 25.90
CA GLN A 23 39.36 -20.76 26.57
C GLN A 23 39.43 -21.34 28.00
N ASN A 24 40.64 -21.59 28.54
CA ASN A 24 40.87 -22.25 29.84
C ASN A 24 40.23 -23.65 29.97
N TRP A 25 40.11 -24.39 28.88
CA TRP A 25 39.49 -25.72 28.82
C TRP A 25 40.53 -26.83 28.69
N GLU A 26 41.51 -26.86 29.59
CA GLU A 26 42.58 -27.86 29.58
C GLU A 26 42.10 -29.30 29.86
N ASN A 27 40.95 -29.44 30.54
CA ASN A 27 40.31 -30.72 30.84
C ASN A 27 39.22 -31.11 29.83
N TRP A 28 39.32 -30.63 28.59
CA TRP A 28 38.38 -31.02 27.55
C TRP A 28 38.40 -32.55 27.36
N PRO A 29 37.24 -33.23 27.33
CA PRO A 29 37.19 -34.67 27.16
C PRO A 29 37.88 -35.08 25.85
N LYS A 30 38.98 -35.83 25.95
CA LYS A 30 39.74 -36.29 24.79
C LYS A 30 39.10 -37.49 24.11
N GLU A 31 38.30 -38.27 24.86
CA GLU A 31 37.60 -39.44 24.37
C GLU A 31 36.19 -39.49 24.98
N HIS A 32 35.19 -39.60 24.10
CA HIS A 32 33.83 -39.92 24.48
C HIS A 32 33.61 -41.42 24.24
N HIS A 33 33.63 -42.23 25.30
CA HIS A 33 33.06 -43.57 25.22
C HIS A 33 31.53 -43.46 25.28
N LEU A 34 30.92 -43.19 24.13
CA LEU A 34 29.48 -43.19 23.98
C LEU A 34 28.99 -44.65 23.93
N ARG A 35 27.98 -44.92 24.74
CA ARG A 35 27.50 -46.27 25.08
C ARG A 35 26.79 -46.99 23.92
N ASP A 36 26.43 -46.26 22.86
CA ASP A 36 25.75 -46.78 21.66
C ASP A 36 26.55 -46.40 20.41
N ASN A 37 27.45 -47.28 20.00
CA ASN A 37 28.29 -47.10 18.81
C ASN A 37 27.43 -47.13 17.53
N ASP A 38 26.40 -47.97 17.49
CA ASP A 38 25.55 -48.19 16.30
C ASP A 38 24.70 -46.96 15.95
N ALA A 39 24.13 -46.27 16.95
CA ALA A 39 23.38 -45.03 16.73
C ALA A 39 24.27 -43.88 16.23
N TRP A 40 25.54 -43.87 16.66
CA TRP A 40 26.51 -42.88 16.21
C TRP A 40 26.95 -43.12 14.76
N VAL A 41 27.16 -44.38 14.38
CA VAL A 41 27.46 -44.76 13.00
C VAL A 41 26.30 -44.41 12.07
N GLU A 42 25.05 -44.68 12.47
CA GLU A 42 23.88 -44.29 11.68
C GLU A 42 23.75 -42.76 11.55
N THR A 43 24.02 -42.02 12.63
CA THR A 43 24.00 -40.56 12.62
C THR A 43 25.12 -40.00 11.75
N GLN A 44 26.32 -40.58 11.80
CA GLN A 44 27.46 -40.16 10.98
C GLN A 44 27.25 -40.48 9.50
N GLN A 45 26.59 -41.61 9.19
CA GLN A 45 26.21 -41.96 7.83
C GLN A 45 25.13 -41.00 7.29
N LYS A 46 24.06 -40.73 8.06
CA LYS A 46 23.05 -39.72 7.70
C LYS A 46 23.68 -38.35 7.50
N LEU A 47 24.57 -37.93 8.40
CA LEU A 47 25.27 -36.67 8.26
C LEU A 47 26.14 -36.65 7.00
N GLY A 48 26.78 -37.76 6.64
CA GLY A 48 27.55 -37.91 5.40
C GLY A 48 26.68 -37.86 4.15
N GLU A 49 25.49 -38.45 4.18
CA GLU A 49 24.51 -38.43 3.10
C GLU A 49 23.91 -37.03 2.91
N ASP A 50 23.55 -36.36 4.02
CA ASP A 50 22.99 -35.01 4.04
C ASP A 50 24.03 -33.94 3.68
N SER A 51 25.30 -34.16 4.05
CA SER A 51 26.43 -33.29 3.67
C SER A 51 27.07 -33.65 2.33
N SER A 52 26.55 -34.66 1.62
CA SER A 52 27.04 -34.99 0.29
C SER A 52 26.77 -33.85 -0.69
N PHE A 53 27.68 -33.67 -1.66
CA PHE A 53 27.56 -32.63 -2.68
C PHE A 53 26.20 -32.68 -3.39
N THR A 54 25.72 -33.88 -3.72
CA THR A 54 24.45 -34.09 -4.43
C THR A 54 23.24 -33.67 -3.58
N SER A 55 23.22 -34.04 -2.30
CA SER A 55 22.14 -33.65 -1.38
C SER A 55 22.10 -32.14 -1.15
N ILE A 56 23.25 -31.52 -0.91
CA ILE A 56 23.38 -30.06 -0.77
C ILE A 56 22.94 -29.37 -2.07
N TYR A 57 23.42 -29.84 -3.23
CA TYR A 57 23.10 -29.26 -4.52
C TYR A 57 21.59 -29.35 -4.83
N SER A 58 20.95 -30.50 -4.59
CA SER A 58 19.50 -30.66 -4.79
C SER A 58 18.71 -29.76 -3.84
N TYR A 59 19.08 -29.73 -2.56
CA TYR A 59 18.41 -28.91 -1.57
C TYR A 59 18.48 -27.42 -1.91
N LEU A 60 19.65 -26.93 -2.32
CA LEU A 60 19.83 -25.55 -2.78
C LEU A 60 19.02 -25.29 -4.07
N CYS A 61 18.99 -26.24 -4.99
CA CYS A 61 18.22 -26.16 -6.22
C CYS A 61 16.71 -26.04 -6.00
N ASP A 62 16.18 -26.65 -4.94
CA ASP A 62 14.76 -26.69 -4.62
C ASP A 62 14.32 -25.55 -3.68
N ASN A 63 15.23 -25.04 -2.84
CA ASN A 63 14.88 -24.08 -1.78
C ASN A 63 15.46 -22.66 -1.99
N VAL A 64 16.45 -22.49 -2.87
CA VAL A 64 17.00 -21.16 -3.16
C VAL A 64 16.40 -20.63 -4.46
N PRO A 65 15.67 -19.50 -4.42
CA PRO A 65 15.15 -18.85 -5.61
C PRO A 65 16.29 -18.59 -6.60
N ARG A 66 16.20 -19.15 -7.80
CA ARG A 66 17.26 -18.98 -8.80
C ARG A 66 17.16 -17.57 -9.35
N LEU A 67 18.24 -16.80 -9.20
CA LEU A 67 18.42 -15.49 -9.83
C LEU A 67 18.06 -15.50 -11.33
N PHE A 68 18.24 -16.65 -12.00
CA PHE A 68 17.90 -16.81 -13.41
C PHE A 68 16.39 -16.79 -13.70
N GLU A 69 15.55 -17.33 -12.82
CA GLU A 69 14.09 -17.26 -12.99
C GLU A 69 13.57 -15.84 -12.77
N GLU A 70 14.11 -15.13 -11.78
CA GLU A 70 13.79 -13.72 -11.55
C GLU A 70 14.22 -12.84 -12.74
N VAL A 71 15.37 -13.14 -13.36
CA VAL A 71 15.85 -12.46 -14.56
C VAL A 71 14.94 -12.75 -15.76
N ILE A 72 14.51 -14.00 -15.98
CA ILE A 72 13.56 -14.34 -17.06
C ILE A 72 12.21 -13.63 -16.84
N ILE A 73 11.71 -13.60 -15.61
CA ILE A 73 10.47 -12.90 -15.27
C ILE A 73 10.62 -11.39 -15.52
N MET A 74 11.76 -10.80 -15.12
CA MET A 74 12.04 -9.40 -15.41
C MET A 74 12.14 -9.12 -16.91
N GLU A 75 12.80 -9.98 -17.67
CA GLU A 75 12.96 -9.81 -19.12
C GLU A 75 11.61 -9.91 -19.85
N SER A 76 10.74 -10.83 -19.43
CA SER A 76 9.36 -10.92 -19.92
C SER A 76 8.59 -9.63 -19.64
N ARG A 77 8.64 -9.12 -18.40
CA ARG A 77 7.96 -7.88 -18.03
C ARG A 77 8.50 -6.66 -18.77
N LEU A 78 9.81 -6.60 -18.98
CA LEU A 78 10.44 -5.52 -19.74
C LEU A 78 9.94 -5.50 -21.19
N LYS A 79 9.76 -6.68 -21.78
CA LYS A 79 9.21 -6.84 -23.13
C LYS A 79 7.76 -6.36 -23.21
N ASP A 80 6.93 -6.72 -22.24
CA ASP A 80 5.53 -6.25 -22.17
C ASP A 80 5.45 -4.73 -22.02
N CYS A 81 6.28 -4.16 -21.13
CA CYS A 81 6.39 -2.71 -20.97
C CYS A 81 6.87 -2.02 -22.25
N SER A 82 7.79 -2.62 -23.00
CA SER A 82 8.27 -2.08 -24.28
C SER A 82 7.15 -2.03 -25.32
N VAL A 83 6.29 -3.06 -25.39
CA VAL A 83 5.13 -3.07 -26.29
C VAL A 83 4.14 -1.98 -25.91
N LEU A 84 3.80 -1.86 -24.63
CA LEU A 84 2.90 -0.80 -24.14
C LEU A 84 3.45 0.60 -24.41
N LEU A 85 4.75 0.81 -24.19
CA LEU A 85 5.40 2.09 -24.43
C LEU A 85 5.42 2.43 -25.92
N HIS A 86 5.66 1.45 -26.79
CA HIS A 86 5.58 1.63 -28.24
C HIS A 86 4.16 1.97 -28.69
N ASP A 87 3.14 1.32 -28.13
CA ASP A 87 1.74 1.59 -28.44
C ASP A 87 1.33 3.00 -27.99
N HIS A 88 1.69 3.38 -26.76
CA HIS A 88 1.47 4.74 -26.26
C HIS A 88 2.22 5.80 -27.08
N ALA A 89 3.49 5.54 -27.43
CA ALA A 89 4.26 6.46 -28.27
C ALA A 89 3.63 6.62 -29.65
N SER A 90 3.18 5.52 -30.28
CA SER A 90 2.48 5.55 -31.58
C SER A 90 1.21 6.40 -31.50
N ASN A 91 0.41 6.22 -30.44
CA ASN A 91 -0.77 7.04 -30.19
C ASN A 91 -0.44 8.53 -30.00
N ILE A 92 0.67 8.86 -29.35
CA ILE A 92 1.14 10.25 -29.17
C ILE A 92 1.60 10.85 -30.51
N PHE A 93 2.33 10.09 -31.32
CA PHE A 93 2.77 10.55 -32.64
C PHE A 93 1.59 10.72 -33.61
N ASP A 94 0.59 9.84 -33.55
CA ASP A 94 -0.67 10.02 -34.28
C ASP A 94 -1.40 11.28 -33.80
N CYS A 95 -1.46 11.54 -32.48
CA CYS A 95 -1.99 12.80 -31.95
C CYS A 95 -1.21 14.03 -32.45
N ASN A 96 0.13 13.97 -32.48
CA ASN A 96 0.96 15.06 -32.98
C ASN A 96 0.82 15.28 -34.50
N SER A 97 0.56 14.23 -35.26
CA SER A 97 0.22 14.32 -36.69
C SER A 97 -1.11 15.06 -36.93
N MET A 98 -2.05 14.97 -35.97
CA MET A 98 -3.29 15.74 -35.97
C MET A 98 -3.08 17.19 -35.53
N ILE A 99 -2.19 17.45 -34.57
CA ILE A 99 -1.84 18.81 -34.10
C ILE A 99 -1.11 19.61 -35.18
N SER A 100 -0.21 18.97 -35.94
CA SER A 100 0.56 19.62 -37.02
C SER A 100 -0.28 19.91 -38.27
N LYS A 101 -1.44 19.25 -38.44
CA LYS A 101 -2.41 19.55 -39.49
C LYS A 101 -3.52 20.45 -38.94
N THR A 102 -3.30 21.76 -39.13
CA THR A 102 -4.28 22.86 -39.17
C THR A 102 -4.80 23.44 -37.84
N SER A 103 -4.46 24.71 -37.63
CA SER A 103 -5.17 25.64 -36.75
C SER A 103 -6.56 25.93 -37.33
N SER A 104 -7.59 25.22 -36.88
CA SER A 104 -8.96 25.66 -37.06
C SER A 104 -9.87 25.16 -35.95
N TYR A 105 -10.91 25.93 -35.68
CA TYR A 105 -11.92 25.72 -34.64
C TYR A 105 -12.54 24.31 -34.66
N GLY A 106 -12.63 23.67 -35.84
CA GLY A 106 -13.17 22.31 -35.99
C GLY A 106 -12.29 21.20 -35.39
N ASN A 107 -11.00 21.45 -35.13
CA ASN A 107 -10.14 20.50 -34.41
C ASN A 107 -10.37 20.53 -32.90
N LEU A 108 -10.80 21.67 -32.33
CA LEU A 108 -11.16 21.78 -30.92
C LEU A 108 -12.40 20.95 -30.61
N GLU A 109 -13.39 21.00 -31.51
CA GLU A 109 -14.63 20.23 -31.43
C GLU A 109 -14.38 18.73 -31.58
N LYS A 110 -13.45 18.33 -32.46
CA LYS A 110 -12.99 16.94 -32.58
C LYS A 110 -12.18 16.48 -31.36
N HIS A 111 -11.37 17.35 -30.76
CA HIS A 111 -10.67 17.06 -29.50
C HIS A 111 -11.64 16.90 -28.33
N MET A 112 -12.64 17.77 -28.21
CA MET A 112 -13.73 17.63 -27.24
C MET A 112 -14.50 16.32 -27.47
N ALA A 113 -14.82 16.00 -28.72
CA ALA A 113 -15.48 14.74 -29.08
C ALA A 113 -14.59 13.50 -28.81
N PHE A 114 -13.27 13.60 -28.93
CA PHE A 114 -12.32 12.53 -28.61
C PHE A 114 -12.19 12.32 -27.09
N LEU A 115 -12.10 13.39 -26.30
CA LEU A 115 -12.15 13.32 -24.83
C LEU A 115 -13.49 12.77 -24.33
N GLN A 116 -14.59 13.06 -25.03
CA GLN A 116 -15.89 12.45 -24.76
C GLN A 116 -15.98 10.97 -25.21
N LYS A 117 -15.26 10.57 -26.26
CA LYS A 117 -15.18 9.16 -26.72
C LYS A 117 -14.28 8.29 -25.86
N HIS A 118 -13.25 8.88 -25.26
CA HIS A 118 -12.38 8.25 -24.26
C HIS A 118 -12.56 8.94 -22.90
N PRO A 119 -13.76 8.87 -22.29
CA PRO A 119 -13.89 9.31 -20.91
C PRO A 119 -12.90 8.46 -20.12
N ARG A 120 -12.13 9.10 -19.21
CA ARG A 120 -11.43 8.35 -18.15
C ARG A 120 -12.47 7.37 -17.62
N GLN A 121 -12.19 6.05 -17.72
CA GLN A 121 -13.14 5.04 -17.25
C GLN A 121 -13.55 5.46 -15.83
N LYS A 122 -14.84 5.79 -15.65
CA LYS A 122 -15.39 6.09 -14.33
C LYS A 122 -15.12 4.85 -13.50
N LYS A 123 -14.18 4.97 -12.56
CA LYS A 123 -13.68 3.83 -11.79
C LYS A 123 -14.72 3.39 -10.77
N ILE A 124 -15.62 4.32 -10.41
CA ILE A 124 -16.78 4.11 -9.56
C ILE A 124 -18.02 4.47 -10.39
N MET A 125 -18.98 3.55 -10.48
CA MET A 125 -20.19 3.72 -11.28
C MET A 125 -21.11 4.74 -10.62
N LEU A 126 -21.13 5.95 -11.17
CA LEU A 126 -22.04 7.02 -10.79
C LEU A 126 -23.38 6.83 -11.51
N SER A 127 -24.50 7.20 -10.88
CA SER A 127 -25.74 7.41 -11.62
C SER A 127 -25.53 8.65 -12.51
N ASP A 128 -25.50 8.43 -13.82
CA ASP A 128 -25.26 9.49 -14.81
C ASP A 128 -26.43 10.50 -14.92
N GLU A 129 -27.50 10.29 -14.14
CA GLU A 129 -28.77 11.00 -14.23
C GLU A 129 -28.93 12.20 -13.28
N MET A 130 -27.92 12.62 -12.51
CA MET A 130 -28.15 13.59 -11.43
C MET A 130 -27.58 14.99 -11.68
N GLU A 131 -28.48 15.99 -11.61
CA GLU A 131 -28.29 17.46 -11.77
C GLU A 131 -27.44 18.14 -10.67
N THR A 132 -26.68 17.38 -9.89
CA THR A 132 -25.81 17.96 -8.86
C THR A 132 -24.59 18.62 -9.49
N GLU A 133 -24.17 19.73 -8.92
CA GLU A 133 -23.06 20.53 -9.41
C GLU A 133 -21.76 19.70 -9.48
N LYS A 134 -21.09 19.77 -10.64
CA LYS A 134 -19.88 19.00 -10.95
C LYS A 134 -18.59 19.74 -10.59
N ASN A 135 -18.72 20.98 -10.13
CA ASN A 135 -17.64 21.82 -9.65
C ASN A 135 -17.69 21.93 -8.12
N ILE A 136 -16.57 22.29 -7.51
CA ILE A 136 -16.48 22.48 -6.05
C ILE A 136 -17.23 23.74 -5.61
N GLU A 137 -17.26 24.78 -6.45
CA GLU A 137 -17.71 26.12 -6.08
C GLU A 137 -19.19 26.18 -5.70
N GLY A 138 -20.08 25.52 -6.43
CA GLY A 138 -21.50 25.47 -6.06
C GLY A 138 -21.93 24.19 -5.37
N CYS A 139 -20.99 23.29 -5.04
CA CYS A 139 -21.25 22.31 -3.99
C CYS A 139 -21.43 22.99 -2.64
N ASN A 140 -22.52 22.69 -1.93
CA ASN A 140 -22.78 23.22 -0.59
C ASN A 140 -22.89 22.10 0.43
N PHE A 141 -22.32 22.33 1.61
CA PHE A 141 -22.52 21.45 2.75
C PHE A 141 -23.91 21.72 3.34
N SER A 142 -24.70 20.66 3.53
CA SER A 142 -26.08 20.77 4.06
C SER A 142 -26.16 21.05 5.56
N GLY A 143 -25.02 21.20 6.24
CA GLY A 143 -24.89 21.35 7.68
C GLY A 143 -24.70 20.01 8.41
N PHE A 144 -24.14 20.10 9.62
CA PHE A 144 -23.93 18.94 10.49
C PHE A 144 -25.26 18.46 11.09
N LYS A 145 -25.48 17.13 11.04
CA LYS A 145 -26.61 16.46 11.69
C LYS A 145 -26.07 15.44 12.67
N VAL A 146 -26.58 15.42 13.91
CA VAL A 146 -26.09 14.50 14.96
C VAL A 146 -26.42 13.04 14.66
N SER A 147 -27.61 12.77 14.10
CA SER A 147 -28.14 11.41 13.97
C SER A 147 -27.63 10.62 12.76
N GLU A 148 -27.14 11.30 11.72
CA GLU A 148 -26.75 10.66 10.46
C GLU A 148 -25.54 11.34 9.81
N PRO A 149 -24.62 10.57 9.19
CA PRO A 149 -23.56 11.14 8.38
C PRO A 149 -24.13 11.92 7.20
N THR A 150 -23.51 13.04 6.85
CA THR A 150 -23.94 13.82 5.69
C THR A 150 -23.60 13.05 4.42
N GLN A 151 -24.59 12.83 3.55
CA GLN A 151 -24.40 12.09 2.31
C GLN A 151 -23.33 12.74 1.43
N LEU A 152 -22.56 11.93 0.71
CA LEU A 152 -21.55 12.45 -0.21
C LEU A 152 -22.22 13.14 -1.40
N PRO A 153 -21.56 14.13 -2.02
CA PRO A 153 -22.05 14.75 -3.25
C PRO A 153 -22.30 13.70 -4.33
N ARG A 154 -23.26 13.98 -5.21
CA ARG A 154 -23.65 13.10 -6.32
C ARG A 154 -24.10 11.70 -5.86
N HIS A 155 -24.54 11.56 -4.61
CA HIS A 155 -24.97 10.31 -3.98
C HIS A 155 -23.93 9.18 -4.11
N LEU A 156 -22.65 9.55 -4.01
CA LEU A 156 -21.56 8.59 -3.99
C LEU A 156 -21.77 7.59 -2.85
N ASP A 157 -21.73 6.30 -3.19
CA ASP A 157 -21.81 5.21 -2.21
C ASP A 157 -20.41 4.94 -1.65
N ALA A 158 -20.19 5.31 -0.39
CA ALA A 158 -18.97 5.02 0.35
C ALA A 158 -18.60 3.52 0.33
N LYS A 159 -19.58 2.62 0.29
CA LYS A 159 -19.34 1.18 0.17
C LYS A 159 -18.70 0.84 -1.17
N GLN A 160 -19.16 1.43 -2.27
CA GLN A 160 -18.55 1.21 -3.60
C GLN A 160 -17.14 1.79 -3.67
N ILE A 161 -16.91 2.97 -3.06
CA ILE A 161 -15.58 3.58 -3.00
C ILE A 161 -14.60 2.65 -2.28
N TYR A 162 -14.96 2.17 -1.08
CA TYR A 162 -14.10 1.22 -0.37
C TYR A 162 -13.89 -0.09 -1.12
N LEU A 163 -14.93 -0.64 -1.75
CA LEU A 163 -14.78 -1.84 -2.58
C LEU A 163 -13.84 -1.62 -3.76
N PHE A 164 -13.84 -0.41 -4.34
CA PHE A 164 -12.90 -0.04 -5.38
C PHE A 164 -11.46 -0.01 -4.85
N ILE A 165 -11.21 0.70 -3.74
CA ILE A 165 -9.87 0.80 -3.12
C ILE A 165 -9.33 -0.58 -2.69
N LEU A 166 -10.17 -1.38 -2.05
CA LEU A 166 -9.79 -2.73 -1.61
C LEU A 166 -9.46 -3.67 -2.77
N LYS A 167 -10.10 -3.50 -3.94
CA LYS A 167 -9.77 -4.27 -5.16
C LYS A 167 -8.47 -3.81 -5.80
N THR A 168 -8.13 -2.52 -5.67
CA THR A 168 -6.88 -1.99 -6.20
C THR A 168 -5.67 -2.37 -5.36
N GLN A 169 -5.86 -2.61 -4.06
CA GLN A 169 -4.80 -3.15 -3.21
C GLN A 169 -4.63 -4.66 -3.38
N SER A 170 -3.37 -5.09 -3.52
CA SER A 170 -3.00 -6.50 -3.70
C SER A 170 -2.96 -7.25 -2.36
N PHE A 171 -4.12 -7.37 -1.68
CA PHE A 171 -4.20 -8.12 -0.43
C PHE A 171 -4.34 -9.62 -0.64
N GLU A 172 -3.82 -10.41 0.31
CA GLU A 172 -4.10 -11.84 0.36
C GLU A 172 -5.60 -12.10 0.47
N LYS A 173 -6.12 -13.11 -0.25
CA LYS A 173 -7.57 -13.40 -0.33
C LYS A 173 -8.24 -13.56 1.04
N LYS A 174 -7.53 -14.13 2.03
CA LYS A 174 -8.03 -14.31 3.39
C LYS A 174 -8.16 -12.97 4.12
N MET A 175 -7.13 -12.14 4.06
CA MET A 175 -7.11 -10.79 4.65
C MET A 175 -8.14 -9.88 4.00
N PHE A 176 -8.25 -9.92 2.67
CA PHE A 176 -9.27 -9.17 1.92
C PHE A 176 -10.68 -9.44 2.44
N LYS A 177 -11.05 -10.71 2.66
CA LYS A 177 -12.40 -11.06 3.14
C LYS A 177 -12.69 -10.48 4.51
N VAL A 178 -11.70 -10.49 5.40
CA VAL A 178 -11.85 -9.98 6.77
C VAL A 178 -11.84 -8.46 6.78
N TRP A 179 -10.86 -7.82 6.16
CA TRP A 179 -10.76 -6.36 6.12
C TRP A 179 -11.94 -5.72 5.41
N ARG A 180 -12.48 -6.35 4.36
CA ARG A 180 -13.73 -5.93 3.74
C ARG A 180 -14.86 -5.76 4.75
N THR A 181 -14.95 -6.59 5.79
CA THR A 181 -16.00 -6.43 6.81
C THR A 181 -15.79 -5.19 7.67
N TYR A 182 -14.54 -4.84 7.98
CA TYR A 182 -14.20 -3.65 8.78
C TYR A 182 -14.36 -2.36 7.97
N PHE A 183 -13.89 -2.32 6.72
CA PHE A 183 -14.07 -1.18 5.82
C PHE A 183 -15.54 -0.90 5.48
N LEU A 184 -16.38 -1.95 5.41
CA LEU A 184 -17.81 -1.81 5.16
C LEU A 184 -18.64 -1.71 6.44
N SER A 185 -18.01 -1.56 7.60
CA SER A 185 -18.70 -1.30 8.86
C SER A 185 -19.29 0.10 8.86
N GLU A 186 -20.39 0.30 9.60
CA GLU A 186 -21.04 1.61 9.76
C GLU A 186 -20.06 2.67 10.27
N ALA A 187 -19.16 2.31 11.20
CA ALA A 187 -18.14 3.23 11.73
C ALA A 187 -17.12 3.68 10.66
N SER A 188 -16.64 2.75 9.82
CA SER A 188 -15.69 3.10 8.75
C SER A 188 -16.34 3.89 7.62
N ILE A 189 -17.61 3.62 7.33
CA ILE A 189 -18.41 4.40 6.38
C ILE A 189 -18.63 5.82 6.90
N ALA A 190 -19.06 5.98 8.16
CA ALA A 190 -19.23 7.28 8.79
C ALA A 190 -17.93 8.11 8.76
N LEU A 191 -16.79 7.47 9.06
CA LEU A 191 -15.48 8.12 8.94
C LEU A 191 -15.22 8.69 7.54
N LEU A 192 -15.50 7.94 6.47
CA LEU A 192 -15.27 8.43 5.10
C LEU A 192 -16.15 9.66 4.80
N HIS A 193 -17.43 9.59 5.15
CA HIS A 193 -18.36 10.71 4.99
C HIS A 193 -17.89 11.96 5.74
N ASP A 194 -17.52 11.80 7.01
CA ASP A 194 -17.16 12.93 7.85
C ASP A 194 -15.80 13.52 7.49
N PHE A 195 -14.81 12.69 7.17
CA PHE A 195 -13.53 13.17 6.66
C PHE A 195 -13.68 13.94 5.36
N PHE A 196 -14.51 13.44 4.44
CA PHE A 196 -14.77 14.12 3.18
C PHE A 196 -15.31 15.53 3.43
N TRP A 197 -16.34 15.66 4.27
CA TRP A 197 -16.97 16.95 4.55
C TRP A 197 -16.10 17.87 5.39
N TRP A 198 -15.37 17.32 6.36
CA TRP A 198 -14.42 18.09 7.15
C TRP A 198 -13.34 18.68 6.25
N TRP A 199 -12.79 17.87 5.34
CA TRP A 199 -11.78 18.30 4.38
C TRP A 199 -12.33 19.36 3.42
N PHE A 200 -13.55 19.15 2.92
CA PHE A 200 -14.22 20.11 2.05
C PHE A 200 -14.36 21.48 2.72
N LEU A 201 -14.84 21.50 3.98
CA LEU A 201 -14.95 22.74 4.73
C LEU A 201 -13.56 23.35 4.96
N ASN A 202 -12.56 22.55 5.33
CA ASN A 202 -11.21 23.04 5.60
C ASN A 202 -10.56 23.74 4.40
N LYS A 203 -10.70 23.16 3.20
CA LYS A 203 -10.03 23.67 2.00
C LYS A 203 -10.82 24.68 1.19
N PHE A 204 -12.16 24.58 1.15
CA PHE A 204 -12.96 25.35 0.20
C PHE A 204 -13.99 26.28 0.85
N LYS A 205 -14.65 25.84 1.92
CA LYS A 205 -15.69 26.63 2.62
C LYS A 205 -15.49 26.54 4.13
N PRO A 206 -14.52 27.27 4.71
CA PRO A 206 -14.20 27.17 6.14
C PRO A 206 -15.39 27.50 7.02
N ASP A 207 -15.84 26.51 7.79
CA ASP A 207 -16.80 26.66 8.87
C ASP A 207 -16.28 25.92 10.09
N LYS A 208 -15.74 26.67 11.04
CA LYS A 208 -15.12 26.10 12.24
C LYS A 208 -16.11 25.33 13.10
N LYS A 209 -17.37 25.77 13.18
CA LYS A 209 -18.36 25.15 14.06
C LYS A 209 -18.71 23.76 13.55
N ASP A 210 -19.01 23.65 12.26
CA ASP A 210 -19.35 22.37 11.66
C ASP A 210 -18.12 21.44 11.55
N GLN A 211 -16.92 22.00 11.33
CA GLN A 211 -15.66 21.26 11.40
C GLN A 211 -15.42 20.64 12.78
N ASP A 212 -15.62 21.39 13.86
CA ASP A 212 -15.44 20.89 15.22
C ASP A 212 -16.42 19.74 15.50
N CYS A 213 -17.70 19.87 15.08
CA CYS A 213 -18.69 18.79 15.22
C CYS A 213 -18.36 17.55 14.37
N LEU A 214 -17.86 17.73 13.14
CA LEU A 214 -17.40 16.63 12.30
C LEU A 214 -16.18 15.95 12.90
N PHE A 215 -15.24 16.71 13.45
CA PHE A 215 -14.05 16.18 14.11
C PHE A 215 -14.41 15.30 15.32
N ASP A 216 -15.33 15.76 16.17
CA ASP A 216 -15.81 14.97 17.32
C ASP A 216 -16.43 13.63 16.86
N ARG A 217 -17.25 13.65 15.80
CA ARG A 217 -17.84 12.43 15.25
C ARG A 217 -16.83 11.51 14.56
N ILE A 218 -15.80 12.08 13.94
CA ILE A 218 -14.65 11.31 13.40
C ILE A 218 -13.94 10.59 14.54
N ALA A 219 -13.65 11.28 15.64
CA ALA A 219 -13.00 10.66 16.79
C ALA A 219 -13.86 9.52 17.39
N GLU A 220 -15.17 9.75 17.57
CA GLU A 220 -16.10 8.72 18.05
C GLU A 220 -16.16 7.50 17.12
N SER A 221 -16.31 7.74 15.81
CA SER A 221 -16.38 6.67 14.81
C SER A 221 -15.07 5.89 14.71
N TYR A 222 -13.93 6.56 14.85
CA TYR A 222 -12.62 5.91 14.91
C TYR A 222 -12.48 5.02 16.14
N VAL A 223 -12.86 5.51 17.33
CA VAL A 223 -12.85 4.71 18.55
C VAL A 223 -13.78 3.50 18.41
N MET A 224 -14.98 3.67 17.86
CA MET A 224 -15.92 2.58 17.60
C MET A 224 -15.35 1.52 16.65
N LEU A 225 -14.70 1.94 15.57
CA LEU A 225 -14.01 1.03 14.65
C LEU A 225 -12.88 0.28 15.37
N PHE A 226 -12.06 1.00 16.15
CA PHE A 226 -10.96 0.43 16.93
C PHE A 226 -11.42 -0.60 17.95
N LEU A 227 -12.57 -0.37 18.62
CA LEU A 227 -13.13 -1.33 19.57
C LEU A 227 -13.74 -2.57 18.90
N THR A 228 -14.21 -2.43 17.65
CA THR A 228 -14.83 -3.54 16.90
C THR A 228 -13.80 -4.54 16.38
N ILE A 229 -12.56 -4.09 16.12
CA ILE A 229 -11.52 -4.94 15.51
C ILE A 229 -10.82 -5.81 16.56
N PRO A 230 -10.75 -7.14 16.36
CA PRO A 230 -10.05 -8.06 17.26
C PRO A 230 -8.57 -7.71 17.45
N LEU A 231 -8.06 -7.94 18.67
CA LEU A 231 -6.69 -7.60 19.06
C LEU A 231 -5.63 -8.21 18.12
N ASN A 232 -5.83 -9.45 17.67
CA ASN A 232 -4.89 -10.15 16.80
C ASN A 232 -4.82 -9.61 15.36
N GLN A 233 -5.71 -8.70 14.97
CA GLN A 233 -5.74 -8.09 13.64
C GLN A 233 -5.56 -6.57 13.68
N LYS A 234 -5.70 -5.98 14.86
CA LYS A 234 -5.71 -4.53 15.10
C LYS A 234 -4.48 -3.86 14.48
N ASP A 235 -3.27 -4.28 14.84
CA ASP A 235 -2.04 -3.66 14.35
C ASP A 235 -1.93 -3.75 12.82
N THR A 236 -2.17 -4.93 12.26
CA THR A 236 -2.09 -5.13 10.79
C THR A 236 -3.13 -4.34 10.02
N PHE A 237 -4.33 -4.15 10.58
CA PHE A 237 -5.38 -3.36 9.96
C PHE A 237 -5.07 -1.87 10.03
N PHE A 238 -4.73 -1.35 11.21
CA PHE A 238 -4.47 0.09 11.38
C PHE A 238 -3.16 0.53 10.74
N GLN A 239 -2.25 -0.38 10.40
CA GLN A 239 -1.09 -0.08 9.57
C GLN A 239 -1.47 0.32 8.13
N VAL A 240 -2.53 -0.26 7.56
CA VAL A 240 -2.96 0.01 6.17
C VAL A 240 -4.15 0.96 6.09
N TYR A 241 -4.94 1.08 7.17
CA TYR A 241 -6.19 1.81 7.17
C TYR A 241 -6.06 3.30 6.78
N PRO A 242 -5.07 4.07 7.30
CA PRO A 242 -4.92 5.48 6.93
C PRO A 242 -4.66 5.68 5.43
N ASP A 243 -3.84 4.82 4.81
CA ASP A 243 -3.57 4.84 3.37
C ASP A 243 -4.84 4.57 2.56
N CYS A 244 -5.59 3.52 2.92
CA CYS A 244 -6.86 3.20 2.27
C CYS A 244 -7.88 4.34 2.41
N MET A 245 -7.96 4.96 3.60
CA MET A 245 -8.85 6.09 3.87
C MET A 245 -8.50 7.30 3.02
N ALA A 246 -7.21 7.66 2.94
CA ALA A 246 -6.75 8.78 2.11
C ALA A 246 -7.07 8.57 0.63
N GLN A 247 -6.84 7.36 0.12
CA GLN A 247 -7.21 7.01 -1.26
C GLN A 247 -8.72 7.04 -1.48
N ALA A 248 -9.52 6.59 -0.51
CA ALA A 248 -10.98 6.59 -0.60
C ALA A 248 -11.54 8.02 -0.61
N VAL A 249 -11.06 8.90 0.27
CA VAL A 249 -11.47 10.31 0.30
C VAL A 249 -11.03 11.02 -0.99
N TYR A 250 -9.81 10.81 -1.45
CA TYR A 250 -9.34 11.37 -2.72
C TYR A 250 -10.18 10.91 -3.92
N ALA A 251 -10.50 9.61 -3.98
CA ALA A 251 -11.36 9.05 -5.02
C ALA A 251 -12.77 9.66 -4.96
N ALA A 252 -13.31 9.87 -3.76
CA ALA A 252 -14.60 10.55 -3.57
C ALA A 252 -14.55 11.99 -4.13
N PHE A 253 -13.49 12.76 -3.89
CA PHE A 253 -13.34 14.10 -4.46
C PHE A 253 -13.24 14.10 -5.99
N GLN A 254 -12.45 13.19 -6.56
CA GLN A 254 -12.30 13.06 -8.02
C GLN A 254 -13.62 12.73 -8.71
N GLU A 255 -14.41 11.82 -8.14
CA GLU A 255 -15.69 11.41 -8.70
C GLU A 255 -16.80 12.43 -8.40
N ALA A 256 -16.76 13.10 -7.24
CA ALA A 256 -17.70 14.15 -6.88
C ALA A 256 -17.54 15.39 -7.77
N PHE A 257 -16.30 15.80 -8.08
CA PHE A 257 -16.03 17.07 -8.76
C PHE A 257 -15.13 16.92 -9.98
N PRO A 258 -15.60 16.27 -11.06
CA PRO A 258 -14.79 16.04 -12.25
C PRO A 258 -14.35 17.34 -12.94
N GLU A 259 -15.14 18.42 -12.85
CA GLU A 259 -14.83 19.72 -13.47
C GLU A 259 -13.76 20.50 -12.69
N SER A 260 -13.56 20.16 -11.42
CA SER A 260 -12.56 20.78 -10.54
C SER A 260 -11.30 19.93 -10.39
N CYS A 261 -11.07 18.96 -11.28
CA CYS A 261 -9.92 18.04 -11.19
C CYS A 261 -8.55 18.73 -11.15
N ASN A 262 -8.45 19.95 -11.71
CA ASN A 262 -7.24 20.77 -11.67
C ASN A 262 -6.85 21.20 -10.24
N LEU A 263 -7.78 21.22 -9.30
CA LEU A 263 -7.55 21.55 -7.89
C LEU A 263 -7.00 20.35 -7.08
N PHE A 264 -7.07 19.13 -7.63
CA PHE A 264 -6.66 17.89 -6.95
C PHE A 264 -5.24 17.47 -7.36
N ASN A 265 -4.30 18.41 -7.26
CA ASN A 265 -2.89 18.27 -7.58
C ASN A 265 -2.14 17.44 -6.50
N ASP A 266 -0.82 17.32 -6.63
CA ASP A 266 -0.02 16.53 -5.69
C ASP A 266 0.05 17.16 -4.30
N GLU A 267 0.03 18.49 -4.20
CA GLU A 267 -0.07 19.21 -2.91
C GLU A 267 -1.37 18.86 -2.17
N PHE A 268 -2.50 18.81 -2.90
CA PHE A 268 -3.77 18.38 -2.32
C PHE A 268 -3.70 16.96 -1.76
N LYS A 269 -3.05 16.04 -2.49
CA LYS A 269 -2.88 14.64 -2.04
C LYS A 269 -1.99 14.55 -0.81
N GLU A 270 -0.88 15.28 -0.81
CA GLU A 270 0.07 15.30 0.30
C GLU A 270 -0.58 15.84 1.56
N ASP A 271 -1.25 17.00 1.46
CA ASP A 271 -1.96 17.61 2.58
C ASP A 271 -3.07 16.71 3.14
N LEU A 272 -3.88 16.11 2.25
CA LEU A 272 -4.96 15.21 2.62
C LEU A 272 -4.40 13.96 3.32
N GLY A 273 -3.37 13.35 2.72
CA GLY A 273 -2.68 12.18 3.28
C GLY A 273 -2.09 12.49 4.65
N ASN A 274 -1.30 13.54 4.77
CA ASN A 274 -0.68 13.97 6.02
C ASN A 274 -1.72 14.20 7.12
N THR A 275 -2.87 14.81 6.79
CA THR A 275 -3.94 15.04 7.76
C THR A 275 -4.57 13.74 8.24
N ILE A 276 -4.89 12.82 7.31
CA ILE A 276 -5.50 11.54 7.66
C ILE A 276 -4.52 10.68 8.47
N PHE A 277 -3.25 10.63 8.08
CA PHE A 277 -2.22 9.92 8.83
C PHE A 277 -2.01 10.52 10.22
N LEU A 278 -2.02 11.85 10.37
CA LEU A 278 -1.90 12.49 11.68
C LEU A 278 -3.01 12.09 12.65
N TRP A 279 -4.22 11.81 12.14
CA TRP A 279 -5.39 11.51 12.98
C TRP A 279 -5.60 10.02 13.22
N LEU A 280 -5.18 9.17 12.28
CA LEU A 280 -5.48 7.74 12.27
C LEU A 280 -4.25 6.85 12.52
N SER A 281 -3.05 7.41 12.68
CA SER A 281 -1.82 6.68 13.03
C SER A 281 -1.48 6.83 14.50
#